data_AF-A0A503DNX4-F1
#
_entry.id   AF-A0A503DNX4-F1
#
_cell.length_a   1.000
_cell.length_b   1.000
_cell.length_c   1.000
_cell.angle_alpha   90.00
_cell.angle_beta   90.00
_cell.angle_gamma   90.00
#
_symmetry.space_group_name_H-M   'P 1'
#
loop_
_entity.id
_entity.type
_entity.pdbx_description
1 polymer ?
#
loop_
_entity_poly.entity_id
_entity_poly.type
_entity_poly.pdbx_seq_one_letter_code
_entity_poly.pdbx_strand_id
1 'polypeptide(L)'
;MTTAELQQATKALAAMFSCFPQSALTDVEMQLRGYLGAIRDAELGDLQAAIQRFVRGEVRSCNAQFCPSSAQLCIEVRERRVMRELLARRGAGLVSSPVRSGGEAARRSRDGEGDAVGHARAD
;
A
#
# COMPACT_ATOMS: atom_id res chain seq x y z
N MET A 1 -11.80 -10.82 13.33
CA MET A 1 -11.26 -12.06 12.73
C MET A 1 -12.17 -13.24 13.05
N THR A 2 -12.40 -14.14 12.08
CA THR A 2 -13.01 -15.46 12.28
C THR A 2 -12.06 -16.40 13.02
N THR A 3 -12.55 -17.55 13.50
CA THR A 3 -11.71 -18.58 14.14
C THR A 3 -10.59 -19.08 13.22
N ALA A 4 -10.89 -19.29 11.94
CA ALA A 4 -9.90 -19.73 10.95
C ALA A 4 -8.83 -18.66 10.72
N GLU A 5 -9.23 -17.39 10.62
CA GLU A 5 -8.29 -16.27 10.51
C GLU A 5 -7.43 -16.12 11.76
N LEU A 6 -7.99 -16.36 12.95
CA LEU A 6 -7.24 -16.31 14.20
C LEU A 6 -6.16 -17.40 14.27
N GLN A 7 -6.47 -18.62 13.81
CA GLN A 7 -5.48 -19.70 13.69
C GLN A 7 -4.36 -19.33 12.70
N GLN A 8 -4.71 -18.74 11.56
CA GLN A 8 -3.73 -18.27 10.58
C GLN A 8 -2.88 -17.11 11.09
N ALA A 9 -3.48 -16.15 11.81
CA ALA A 9 -2.79 -15.06 12.47
C ALA A 9 -1.80 -15.57 13.52
N THR A 10 -2.23 -16.53 14.34
CA THR A 10 -1.40 -17.21 15.34
C THR A 10 -0.20 -17.88 14.69
N LYS A 11 -0.43 -18.64 13.61
CA LYS A 11 0.65 -19.30 12.85
C LYS A 11 1.63 -18.29 12.25
N ALA A 12 1.14 -17.18 11.70
CA ALA A 12 1.98 -16.14 11.13
C ALA A 12 2.84 -15.45 12.20
N LEU A 13 2.29 -15.16 13.38
CA LEU A 13 3.02 -14.60 14.51
C LEU A 13 4.09 -15.56 15.04
N ALA A 14 3.77 -16.85 15.18
CA ALA A 14 4.74 -17.86 15.60
C ALA A 14 5.90 -17.98 14.59
N ALA A 15 5.60 -17.92 13.28
CA ALA A 15 6.63 -17.90 12.24
C ALA A 15 7.51 -16.65 12.35
N MET A 16 6.91 -15.47 12.57
CA MET A 16 7.66 -14.24 12.80
C MET A 16 8.60 -14.36 14.00
N PHE A 17 8.11 -14.84 15.14
CA PHE A 17 8.92 -15.02 16.36
C PHE A 17 10.11 -15.96 16.13
N SER A 18 9.95 -16.96 15.27
CA SER A 18 11.03 -17.91 14.92
C SER A 18 12.14 -17.28 14.07
N CYS A 19 11.91 -16.11 13.47
CA CYS A 19 12.92 -15.36 12.72
C CYS A 19 13.86 -14.53 13.62
N PHE A 20 13.57 -14.43 14.91
CA PHE A 20 14.33 -13.60 15.85
C PHE A 20 14.84 -14.43 17.04
N PRO A 21 16.01 -14.10 17.60
CA PRO A 21 16.47 -14.72 18.84
C PRO A 21 15.44 -14.59 19.95
N GLN A 22 15.01 -15.72 20.53
CA GLN A 22 14.09 -15.75 21.65
C GLN A 22 14.86 -15.68 22.97
N SER A 23 14.38 -14.87 23.92
CA SER A 23 14.89 -14.91 25.28
C SER A 23 14.40 -16.18 25.98
N ALA A 24 15.29 -16.84 26.72
CA ALA A 24 14.96 -18.06 27.48
C ALA A 24 13.91 -17.83 28.58
N LEU A 25 13.68 -16.57 28.98
CA LEU A 25 12.73 -16.19 30.04
C LEU A 25 11.36 -15.75 29.50
N THR A 26 11.16 -15.77 28.17
CA THR A 26 9.92 -15.29 27.57
C THR A 26 8.78 -16.29 27.74
N ASP A 27 7.69 -15.87 28.36
CA ASP A 27 6.40 -16.56 28.26
C ASP A 27 5.80 -16.30 26.86
N VAL A 28 5.99 -17.27 25.97
CA VAL A 28 5.56 -17.20 24.56
C VAL A 28 4.04 -17.10 24.44
N GLU A 29 3.27 -17.76 25.32
CA GLU A 29 1.82 -17.72 25.27
C GLU A 29 1.28 -16.34 25.69
N MET A 30 1.85 -15.76 26.74
CA MET A 30 1.50 -14.41 27.18
C MET A 30 1.90 -13.37 26.12
N GLN A 31 3.08 -13.53 25.52
CA GLN A 31 3.52 -12.69 24.41
C GLN A 31 2.55 -12.79 23.24
N LEU A 32 2.25 -13.99 22.76
CA LEU A 32 1.34 -14.20 21.64
C LEU A 32 -0.04 -13.58 21.89
N ARG A 33 -0.59 -13.74 23.10
CA ARG A 33 -1.84 -13.09 23.52
C ARG A 33 -1.77 -11.57 23.41
N GLY A 34 -0.66 -10.95 23.82
CA GLY A 34 -0.44 -9.52 23.68
C GLY A 34 -0.45 -9.04 22.23
N TYR A 35 0.14 -9.80 21.31
CA TYR A 35 0.14 -9.44 19.88
C TYR A 35 -1.25 -9.59 19.28
N LEU A 36 -1.93 -10.70 19.55
CA LEU A 36 -3.30 -10.93 19.08
C LEU A 36 -4.27 -9.85 19.58
N GLY A 37 -4.12 -9.41 20.84
CA GLY A 37 -4.89 -8.30 21.39
C GLY A 37 -4.67 -6.98 20.63
N ALA A 38 -3.43 -6.68 20.24
CA ALA A 38 -3.08 -5.47 19.51
C ALA A 38 -3.60 -5.43 18.06
N ILE A 39 -3.87 -6.59 17.45
CA ILE A 39 -4.34 -6.72 16.06
C ILE A 39 -5.76 -7.25 15.93
N ARG A 40 -6.54 -7.32 17.03
CA ARG A 40 -7.87 -7.93 17.08
C ARG A 40 -8.82 -7.43 15.98
N ASP A 41 -8.75 -6.14 15.70
CA ASP A 41 -9.66 -5.45 14.77
C ASP A 41 -9.04 -5.29 13.37
N ALA A 42 -7.90 -5.94 13.11
CA ALA A 42 -7.23 -5.93 11.82
C ALA A 42 -7.74 -7.04 10.89
N GLU A 43 -7.57 -6.84 9.59
CA GLU A 43 -7.76 -7.89 8.59
C GLU A 43 -6.51 -8.76 8.46
N LEU A 44 -6.72 -10.05 8.22
CA LEU A 44 -5.63 -11.03 8.15
C LEU A 44 -4.61 -10.70 7.05
N GLY A 45 -5.06 -10.22 5.90
CA GLY A 45 -4.16 -9.86 4.80
C GLY A 45 -3.20 -8.74 5.16
N ASP A 46 -3.67 -7.74 5.92
CA ASP A 46 -2.84 -6.62 6.37
C ASP A 46 -1.80 -7.07 7.40
N LEU A 47 -2.20 -7.98 8.30
CA LEU A 47 -1.31 -8.63 9.26
C LEU A 47 -0.19 -9.40 8.56
N GLN A 48 -0.54 -10.26 7.61
CA GLN A 48 0.44 -11.08 6.89
C GLN A 48 1.42 -10.21 6.10
N ALA A 49 0.92 -9.16 5.44
CA ALA A 49 1.76 -8.20 4.72
C ALA A 49 2.71 -7.45 5.67
N ALA A 50 2.24 -7.03 6.85
CA ALA A 50 3.08 -6.39 7.86
C ALA A 50 4.18 -7.33 8.38
N ILE A 51 3.82 -8.58 8.74
CA ILE A 51 4.77 -9.59 9.20
C ILE A 51 5.88 -9.83 8.17
N GLN A 52 5.53 -9.98 6.90
CA GLN A 52 6.51 -10.20 5.83
C GLN A 52 7.53 -9.06 5.74
N ARG A 53 7.09 -7.81 5.94
CA ARG A 53 7.99 -6.66 5.93
C ARG A 53 8.96 -6.66 7.09
N PHE A 54 8.53 -7.07 8.28
CA PHE A 54 9.44 -7.23 9.42
C PHE A 54 10.47 -8.34 9.18
N VAL A 55 10.01 -9.50 8.72
CA VAL A 55 10.89 -10.64 8.42
C VAL A 55 11.94 -10.30 7.36
N ARG A 56 11.59 -9.44 6.39
CA ARG A 56 12.51 -8.98 5.33
C ARG A 56 13.33 -7.75 5.70
N GLY A 57 13.14 -7.17 6.88
CA GLY A 57 13.83 -5.94 7.30
C GLY A 57 13.41 -4.69 6.50
N GLU A 58 12.21 -4.66 5.93
CA GLU A 58 11.72 -3.55 5.09
C GLU A 58 11.13 -2.38 5.90
N VAL A 59 10.93 -2.55 7.21
CA VAL A 59 10.35 -1.55 8.11
C VAL A 59 11.45 -0.63 8.67
N ARG A 60 11.62 0.53 8.04
CA ARG A 60 12.73 1.48 8.31
C ARG A 60 12.78 2.01 9.75
N SER A 61 11.63 2.08 10.42
CA SER A 61 11.51 2.59 11.80
C SER A 61 11.86 1.55 12.86
N CYS A 62 12.18 0.31 12.46
CA CYS A 62 12.49 -0.78 13.38
C CYS A 62 13.92 -1.29 13.19
N ASN A 63 14.55 -1.67 14.30
CA ASN A 63 15.81 -2.41 14.26
C ASN A 63 15.52 -3.87 13.87
N ALA A 64 15.96 -4.29 12.68
CA ALA A 64 15.75 -5.63 12.13
C ALA A 64 16.46 -6.76 12.90
N GLN A 65 17.32 -6.44 13.87
CA GLN A 65 17.97 -7.44 14.73
C GLN A 65 17.05 -8.01 15.81
N PHE A 66 15.95 -7.33 16.12
CA PHE A 66 15.03 -7.70 17.18
C PHE A 66 13.63 -7.93 16.64
N CYS A 67 12.89 -8.83 17.29
CA CYS A 67 11.48 -9.01 17.01
C CYS A 67 10.74 -7.67 17.22
N PRO A 68 9.89 -7.23 16.27
CA PRO A 68 9.12 -6.01 16.46
C PRO A 68 8.17 -6.17 17.63
N SER A 69 8.00 -5.13 18.45
CA SER A 69 6.98 -5.09 19.52
C SER A 69 5.56 -5.17 18.96
N SER A 70 4.58 -5.53 19.81
CA SER A 70 3.16 -5.55 19.43
C SER A 70 2.66 -4.17 18.95
N ALA A 71 3.18 -3.08 19.51
CA ALA A 71 2.87 -1.72 19.08
C ALA A 71 3.41 -1.42 17.67
N GLN A 72 4.66 -1.79 17.39
CA GLN A 72 5.26 -1.64 16.06
C GLN A 72 4.50 -2.45 15.02
N LEU A 73 4.12 -3.69 15.35
CA LEU A 73 3.27 -4.50 14.47
C LEU A 73 1.93 -3.81 14.18
N CYS A 74 1.25 -3.32 15.22
CA CYS A 74 -0.05 -2.66 15.08
C CYS A 74 0.02 -1.42 14.17
N ILE A 75 1.11 -0.64 14.25
CA ILE A 75 1.35 0.50 13.37
C ILE A 75 1.50 0.04 11.92
N GLU A 76 2.38 -0.92 11.66
CA GLU A 76 2.63 -1.41 10.29
C GLU A 76 1.36 -2.00 9.65
N VAL A 77 0.56 -2.74 10.43
CA VAL A 77 -0.73 -3.29 9.99
C VAL A 77 -1.70 -2.17 9.57
N ARG A 78 -1.78 -1.08 10.34
CA ARG A 78 -2.60 0.08 9.96
C ARG A 78 -2.10 0.71 8.66
N GLU A 79 -0.79 0.81 8.47
CA GLU A 79 -0.24 1.30 7.20
C GLU A 79 -0.58 0.38 6.03
N ARG A 80 -0.56 -0.94 6.23
CA ARG A 80 -0.93 -1.91 5.17
C ARG A 80 -2.38 -1.75 4.77
N ARG A 81 -3.26 -1.59 5.76
CA ARG A 81 -4.66 -1.29 5.54
C ARG A 81 -4.84 -0.02 4.70
N VAL A 82 -4.20 1.08 5.09
CA VAL A 82 -4.28 2.36 4.36
C VAL A 82 -3.79 2.19 2.91
N MET A 83 -2.66 1.53 2.71
CA MET A 83 -2.12 1.29 1.37
C MET A 83 -3.05 0.45 0.50
N ARG A 84 -3.63 -0.62 1.05
CA ARG A 84 -4.60 -1.45 0.35
C ARG A 84 -5.85 -0.66 -0.02
N GLU A 85 -6.40 0.12 0.91
CA GLU A 85 -7.57 0.96 0.65
C GLU A 85 -7.30 2.00 -0.46
N LEU A 86 -6.10 2.61 -0.47
CA LEU A 86 -5.69 3.54 -1.54
C LEU A 86 -5.57 2.86 -2.91
N LEU A 87 -4.96 1.67 -2.97
CA LEU A 87 -4.84 0.89 -4.21
C LEU A 87 -6.21 0.44 -4.73
N ALA A 88 -7.12 0.01 -3.85
CA ALA A 88 -8.48 -0.37 -4.22
C ALA A 88 -9.26 0.82 -4.80
N ARG A 89 -9.15 2.01 -4.20
CA ARG A 89 -9.75 3.25 -4.72
C ARG A 89 -9.20 3.63 -6.09
N ARG A 90 -7.88 3.51 -6.30
CA ARG A 90 -7.25 3.76 -7.61
C ARG A 90 -7.73 2.77 -8.67
N GLY A 91 -7.84 1.49 -8.33
CA GLY A 91 -8.37 0.45 -9.21
C GLY A 91 -9.82 0.73 -9.62
N ALA A 92 -10.67 1.13 -8.66
CA ALA A 92 -12.06 1.52 -8.93
C ALA A 92 -12.17 2.77 -9.83
N GLY A 93 -11.26 3.74 -9.70
CA GLY A 93 -11.22 4.92 -10.56
C GLY A 93 -10.82 4.65 -12.02
N LEU A 94 -10.04 3.58 -12.28
CA LEU A 94 -9.70 3.16 -13.65
C LEU A 94 -10.88 2.52 -14.39
N VAL A 95 -11.88 1.99 -13.67
CA VAL A 95 -13.09 1.41 -14.27
C VAL A 95 -14.13 2.47 -14.66
N SER A 96 -13.92 3.73 -14.25
CA SER A 96 -14.88 4.82 -14.45
C SER A 96 -14.45 5.90 -15.46
N SER A 97 -13.40 5.69 -16.26
CA SER A 97 -13.14 6.59 -17.39
C SER A 97 -14.05 6.23 -18.56
N PRO A 98 -15.02 7.08 -18.98
CA PRO A 98 -15.68 6.87 -20.25
C PRO A 98 -14.62 7.04 -21.33
N VAL A 99 -14.42 6.00 -22.13
CA VAL A 99 -13.68 6.11 -23.38
C VAL A 99 -14.32 7.26 -24.16
N ARG A 100 -13.59 8.37 -24.35
CA ARG A 100 -13.99 9.39 -25.31
C ARG A 100 -13.72 8.79 -26.70
N SER A 101 -14.65 7.94 -27.13
CA SER A 101 -14.79 7.56 -28.53
C SER A 101 -15.34 8.78 -29.26
N GLY A 102 -14.56 9.29 -30.20
CA GLY A 102 -14.89 10.45 -31.01
C GLY A 102 -13.84 10.67 -32.09
N GLY A 103 -13.70 9.69 -32.99
CA GLY A 103 -13.30 10.00 -34.37
C GLY A 103 -14.42 10.79 -35.04
N GLU A 104 -14.28 11.45 -36.18
CA GLU A 104 -13.20 11.67 -37.14
C GLU A 104 -13.73 12.79 -38.06
N ALA A 105 -12.82 13.57 -38.66
CA ALA A 105 -12.94 14.28 -39.94
C ALA A 105 -14.11 15.24 -40.25
N ALA A 106 -13.74 16.51 -40.50
CA ALA A 106 -14.21 17.22 -41.69
C ALA A 106 -13.10 18.15 -42.23
N ARG A 107 -12.51 17.75 -43.37
CA ARG A 107 -11.68 18.59 -44.24
C ARG A 107 -12.59 19.51 -45.06
N ARG A 108 -12.17 20.76 -45.31
CA ARG A 108 -12.42 21.68 -46.47
C ARG A 108 -12.10 23.10 -45.98
N SER A 109 -11.56 24.06 -46.73
CA SER A 109 -10.70 24.19 -47.91
C SER A 109 -10.32 25.69 -47.92
N ARG A 110 -9.19 26.02 -48.55
CA ARG A 110 -8.68 27.39 -48.77
C ARG A 110 -9.71 28.34 -49.38
N ASP A 111 -9.63 29.61 -48.99
CA ASP A 111 -9.65 30.84 -49.82
C ASP A 111 -8.93 31.90 -48.94
N GLY A 112 -7.97 32.73 -49.34
CA GLY A 112 -7.69 33.37 -50.62
C GLY A 112 -7.82 34.90 -50.45
N GLU A 113 -6.69 35.59 -50.25
CA GLU A 113 -6.38 36.97 -50.70
C GLU A 113 -6.73 38.22 -49.84
N GLY A 114 -5.80 39.21 -49.90
CA GLY A 114 -5.87 40.58 -49.37
C GLY A 114 -4.64 40.98 -48.55
N ASP A 115 -3.43 41.02 -49.13
CA ASP A 115 -2.77 42.18 -49.77
C ASP A 115 -2.52 43.42 -48.87
N ALA A 116 -1.33 44.00 -49.07
CA ALA A 116 -0.97 45.41 -48.93
C ALA A 116 -0.18 45.90 -47.67
N VAL A 117 1.13 46.12 -47.92
CA VAL A 117 2.01 47.27 -47.51
C VAL A 117 2.35 47.43 -46.01
N GLY A 118 3.58 47.65 -45.55
CA GLY A 118 4.89 47.95 -46.14
C GLY A 118 5.86 48.39 -45.02
N HIS A 119 7.16 48.50 -45.35
CA HIS A 119 8.23 49.38 -44.81
C HIS A 119 8.14 49.84 -43.32
N ALA A 120 9.17 49.78 -42.45
CA ALA A 120 10.59 50.06 -42.66
C ALA A 120 11.40 49.82 -41.34
N ARG A 121 12.70 49.51 -41.51
CA ARG A 121 13.94 49.89 -40.78
C ARG A 121 13.97 50.21 -39.26
N ALA A 122 15.04 49.69 -38.65
CA ALA A 122 15.99 50.27 -37.65
C ALA A 122 15.40 50.80 -36.32
N ASP A 123 16.00 50.58 -35.14
CA ASP A 123 17.41 50.49 -34.74
C ASP A 123 17.64 49.38 -33.69
#